data_AF-A0A2R4TLI4-F1
#
_entry.id   AF-A0A2R4TLI4-F1
#
_cell.length_a   1.000
_cell.length_b   1.000
_cell.length_c   1.000
_cell.angle_alpha   90.00
_cell.angle_beta   90.00
_cell.angle_gamma   90.00
#
_symmetry.space_group_name_H-M   'P 1'
#
loop_
_entity.id
_entity.type
_entity.pdbx_description
1 polymer ?
#
loop_
_entity_poly.entity_id
_entity_poly.type
_entity_poly.pdbx_seq_one_letter_code
_entity_poly.pdbx_strand_id
1 'polypeptide(L)'
;MFKSFFPNPRLFFISVVVWLALNMLLWYTGGHSWGEYLGFTKGYAEVELPVGVSRFLSASFIWFYIWFLASTALFAGFWRFFSDNKWQKWSIWGSAFILFNIWFGVQVSVAINAWYGPFWDMIQKMLSEGGGNINDLYKGTLTFLYIAMVAVTFAVINAFFTSHYVFRWRTAMNEYYTENWEQLRHVEGASQRIQEDTMRFATIVEDLGVELIKSVMVLIAFLPLLFKISEKVPVLPVVGEIKHSLVWAAVVWAIVGTIILMFVGQKLPGLQFNNQKVEAAYRKELVYGEDHPNRADPITLKELFSKVRLNYFRLYFHYAYFNLVAIWYKQLDVLYSLVVLFPAIASGKMTLGLINQISNIFDKVRESFQYLISSWKTIIELLSIYKRLKAFESILKK
;
A
#
# COMPACT_ATOMS: atom_id res chain seq x y z
N MET A 1 19.78 -9.30 5.56
CA MET A 1 18.34 -9.35 5.27
C MET A 1 18.12 -9.04 3.81
N PHE A 2 18.48 -7.84 3.35
CA PHE A 2 18.38 -7.50 1.93
C PHE A 2 19.49 -8.13 1.07
N LYS A 3 20.70 -8.32 1.63
CA LYS A 3 21.85 -8.89 0.91
C LYS A 3 21.62 -10.32 0.41
N SER A 4 20.75 -11.07 1.07
CA SER A 4 20.47 -12.47 0.69
C SER A 4 19.65 -12.55 -0.60
N PHE A 5 18.82 -11.55 -0.89
CA PHE A 5 17.88 -11.59 -2.02
C PHE A 5 18.21 -10.59 -3.12
N PHE A 6 18.65 -9.38 -2.77
CA PHE A 6 18.96 -8.32 -3.73
C PHE A 6 20.48 -8.25 -4.00
N PRO A 7 20.90 -8.07 -5.27
CA PRO A 7 22.30 -7.87 -5.60
C PRO A 7 22.77 -6.55 -4.99
N ASN A 8 23.88 -6.52 -4.25
CA ASN A 8 24.45 -5.33 -3.59
C ASN A 8 23.41 -4.25 -3.17
N PRO A 9 22.61 -4.49 -2.11
CA PRO A 9 21.34 -3.80 -1.87
C PRO A 9 21.39 -2.26 -1.91
N ARG A 10 22.48 -1.65 -1.41
CA ARG A 10 22.60 -0.19 -1.41
C ARG A 10 22.63 0.36 -2.84
N LEU A 11 23.51 -0.17 -3.68
CA LEU A 11 23.63 0.26 -5.07
C LEU A 11 22.38 -0.12 -5.87
N PHE A 12 21.80 -1.30 -5.59
CA PHE A 12 20.57 -1.74 -6.23
C PHE A 12 19.41 -0.81 -5.98
N PHE A 13 19.04 -0.53 -4.73
CA PHE A 13 17.91 0.35 -4.45
C PHE A 13 18.12 1.78 -4.94
N ILE A 14 19.35 2.31 -4.86
CA ILE A 14 19.67 3.63 -5.44
C ILE A 14 19.47 3.59 -6.96
N SER A 15 19.99 2.56 -7.64
CA SER A 15 19.83 2.43 -9.09
C SER A 15 18.37 2.26 -9.51
N VAL A 16 17.54 1.55 -8.72
CA VAL A 16 16.10 1.42 -8.97
C VAL A 16 15.43 2.79 -8.90
N VAL A 17 15.69 3.58 -7.84
CA VAL A 17 15.10 4.91 -7.69
C VAL A 17 15.51 5.84 -8.83
N VAL A 18 16.80 5.87 -9.17
CA VAL A 18 17.31 6.69 -10.28
C VAL A 18 16.73 6.24 -11.61
N TRP A 19 16.67 4.93 -11.87
CA TRP A 19 16.14 4.37 -13.12
C TRP A 19 14.65 4.65 -13.27
N LEU A 20 13.86 4.49 -12.20
CA LEU A 20 12.44 4.84 -12.20
C LEU A 20 12.24 6.34 -12.41
N ALA A 21 13.01 7.20 -11.74
CA ALA A 21 12.94 8.65 -11.93
C ALA A 21 13.26 9.06 -13.37
N LEU A 22 14.30 8.47 -13.96
CA LEU A 22 14.65 8.68 -15.37
C LEU A 22 13.53 8.24 -16.31
N ASN A 23 12.95 7.06 -16.08
CA ASN A 23 11.84 6.57 -16.89
C ASN A 23 10.59 7.45 -16.78
N MET A 24 10.26 7.91 -15.57
CA MET A 24 9.16 8.86 -15.38
C MET A 24 9.44 10.18 -16.10
N LEU A 25 10.65 10.73 -15.96
CA LEU A 25 11.05 11.95 -16.67
C LEU A 25 10.86 11.77 -18.18
N LEU A 26 11.46 10.73 -18.75
CA LEU A 26 11.38 10.44 -20.19
C LEU A 26 9.92 10.29 -20.64
N TRP A 27 9.12 9.53 -19.89
CA TRP A 27 7.70 9.31 -20.17
C TRP A 27 6.92 10.62 -20.23
N TYR A 28 7.06 11.49 -19.22
CA TYR A 28 6.34 12.76 -19.14
C TYR A 28 6.89 13.86 -20.05
N THR A 29 8.16 13.80 -20.47
CA THR A 29 8.73 14.76 -21.44
C THR A 29 8.36 14.47 -22.90
N GLY A 30 7.73 13.33 -23.18
CA GLY A 30 7.30 12.96 -24.53
C GLY A 30 7.38 11.46 -24.83
N GLY A 31 8.01 10.65 -23.98
CA GLY A 31 8.14 9.21 -24.17
C GLY A 31 6.80 8.49 -24.35
N HIS A 32 5.72 9.02 -23.78
CA HIS A 32 4.35 8.49 -23.96
C HIS A 32 3.86 8.51 -25.42
N SER A 33 4.40 9.38 -26.29
CA SER A 33 4.03 9.47 -27.71
C SER A 33 5.07 8.83 -28.67
N TRP A 34 6.22 8.37 -28.16
CA TRP A 34 7.28 7.80 -29.00
C TRP A 34 6.90 6.52 -29.75
N GLY A 35 5.79 5.87 -29.39
CA GLY A 35 5.24 4.75 -30.16
C GLY A 35 4.92 5.15 -31.61
N GLU A 36 4.74 6.44 -31.90
CA GLU A 36 4.54 6.94 -33.28
C GLU A 36 5.74 6.63 -34.17
N TYR A 37 6.96 6.67 -33.63
CA TYR A 37 8.18 6.31 -34.36
C TYR A 37 8.27 4.80 -34.64
N LEU A 38 7.47 3.99 -33.94
CA LEU A 38 7.40 2.54 -34.07
C LEU A 38 6.14 2.06 -34.80
N GLY A 39 5.43 2.97 -35.47
CA GLY A 39 4.31 2.65 -36.35
C GLY A 39 2.92 2.77 -35.73
N PHE A 40 2.79 3.31 -34.51
CA PHE A 40 1.49 3.64 -33.94
C PHE A 40 0.88 4.86 -34.63
N THR A 41 -0.45 4.95 -34.66
CA THR A 41 -1.19 6.07 -35.28
C THR A 41 -0.82 7.40 -34.63
N LYS A 42 -0.52 8.43 -35.42
CA LYS A 42 -0.20 9.78 -34.89
C LYS A 42 -1.30 10.29 -33.94
N GLY A 43 -0.89 10.82 -32.79
CA GLY A 43 -1.78 11.34 -31.76
C GLY A 43 -2.43 10.27 -30.88
N TYR A 44 -2.06 8.98 -30.99
CA TYR A 44 -2.69 7.90 -30.22
C TYR A 44 -2.68 8.16 -28.71
N ALA A 45 -1.65 8.85 -28.20
CA ALA A 45 -1.46 9.08 -26.78
C ALA A 45 -2.51 10.04 -26.18
N GLU A 46 -3.07 10.94 -26.99
CA GLU A 46 -4.06 11.94 -26.59
C GLU A 46 -5.51 11.51 -26.87
N VAL A 47 -5.70 10.33 -27.48
CA VAL A 47 -7.04 9.81 -27.78
C VAL A 47 -7.77 9.50 -26.47
N GLU A 48 -9.00 9.99 -26.35
CA GLU A 48 -9.86 9.66 -25.21
C GLU A 48 -10.04 8.16 -25.08
N LEU A 49 -9.75 7.65 -23.89
CA LEU A 49 -9.80 6.22 -23.62
C LEU A 49 -11.26 5.74 -23.54
N PRO A 50 -11.58 4.59 -24.14
CA PRO A 50 -12.94 4.05 -24.08
C PRO A 50 -13.31 3.66 -22.64
N VAL A 51 -14.60 3.75 -22.33
CA VAL A 51 -15.16 3.27 -21.06
C VAL A 51 -15.46 1.78 -21.19
N GLY A 52 -14.53 0.93 -20.73
CA GLY A 52 -14.68 -0.53 -20.81
C GLY A 52 -13.33 -1.26 -20.85
N VAL A 53 -13.36 -2.57 -21.09
CA VAL A 53 -12.15 -3.42 -21.13
C VAL A 53 -11.25 -3.11 -22.32
N SER A 54 -11.80 -2.62 -23.44
CA SER A 54 -11.01 -2.20 -24.60
C SER A 54 -9.99 -1.10 -24.26
N ARG A 55 -10.18 -0.37 -23.15
CA ARG A 55 -9.22 0.59 -22.61
C ARG A 55 -7.84 -0.02 -22.41
N PHE A 56 -7.78 -1.24 -21.87
CA PHE A 56 -6.52 -1.93 -21.56
C PHE A 56 -5.80 -2.46 -22.80
N LEU A 57 -6.46 -2.44 -23.96
CA LEU A 57 -5.93 -2.82 -25.27
C LEU A 57 -5.74 -1.62 -26.19
N SER A 58 -5.93 -0.39 -25.68
CA SER A 58 -5.68 0.82 -26.44
C SER A 58 -4.19 0.96 -26.78
N ALA A 59 -3.91 1.67 -27.88
CA ALA A 59 -2.56 1.98 -28.33
C ALA A 59 -1.68 2.55 -27.21
N SER A 60 -2.20 3.47 -26.39
CA SER A 60 -1.49 4.08 -25.27
C SER A 60 -1.07 3.07 -24.19
N PHE A 61 -1.94 2.09 -23.90
CA PHE A 61 -1.65 1.03 -22.94
C PHE A 61 -0.63 0.02 -23.50
N ILE A 62 -0.81 -0.40 -24.75
CA ILE A 62 0.15 -1.31 -25.41
C ILE A 62 1.54 -0.68 -25.44
N TRP A 63 1.62 0.61 -25.77
CA TRP A 63 2.88 1.34 -25.76
C TRP A 63 3.52 1.36 -24.36
N PHE A 64 2.73 1.63 -23.31
CA PHE A 64 3.24 1.54 -21.94
C PHE A 64 3.74 0.14 -21.58
N TYR A 65 3.07 -0.93 -22.02
CA TYR A 65 3.53 -2.31 -21.77
C TYR A 65 4.89 -2.57 -22.43
N ILE A 66 5.05 -2.14 -23.69
CA ILE A 66 6.32 -2.27 -24.42
C ILE A 66 7.42 -1.46 -23.73
N TRP A 67 7.13 -0.22 -23.37
CA TRP A 67 8.05 0.66 -22.66
C TRP A 67 8.50 0.04 -21.33
N PHE A 68 7.55 -0.42 -20.52
CA PHE A 68 7.82 -1.03 -19.22
C PHE A 68 8.67 -2.29 -19.36
N LEU A 69 8.33 -3.17 -20.31
CA LEU A 69 9.08 -4.40 -20.57
C LEU A 69 10.50 -4.09 -21.03
N ALA A 70 10.66 -3.19 -22.01
CA ALA A 70 11.96 -2.80 -22.55
C ALA A 70 12.85 -2.16 -21.48
N SER A 71 12.29 -1.22 -20.71
CA SER A 71 12.99 -0.56 -19.60
C SER A 71 13.42 -1.54 -18.52
N THR A 72 12.54 -2.49 -18.17
CA THR A 72 12.86 -3.56 -17.20
C THR A 72 13.93 -4.49 -17.74
N ALA A 73 13.88 -4.85 -19.03
CA ALA A 73 14.87 -5.71 -19.66
C ALA A 73 16.26 -5.06 -19.68
N LEU A 74 16.35 -3.75 -19.98
CA LEU A 74 17.60 -2.99 -19.92
C LEU A 74 18.18 -2.98 -18.50
N PHE A 75 17.33 -2.70 -17.49
CA PHE A 75 17.74 -2.69 -16.09
C PHE A 75 18.20 -4.09 -15.61
N ALA A 76 17.46 -5.14 -15.97
CA ALA A 76 17.81 -6.51 -15.66
C ALA A 76 19.12 -6.94 -16.35
N GLY A 77 19.31 -6.55 -17.61
CA GLY A 77 20.53 -6.78 -18.37
C GLY A 77 21.75 -6.14 -17.70
N PHE A 78 21.66 -4.86 -17.35
CA PHE A 78 22.73 -4.15 -16.62
C PHE A 78 23.14 -4.89 -15.34
N TRP A 79 22.17 -5.27 -14.51
CA TRP A 79 22.46 -5.95 -13.26
C TRP A 79 23.00 -7.37 -13.46
N ARG A 80 22.58 -8.07 -14.52
CA ARG A 80 23.12 -9.40 -14.86
C ARG A 80 24.61 -9.35 -15.17
N PHE A 81 25.09 -8.26 -15.78
CA PHE A 81 26.52 -8.06 -16.01
C PHE A 81 27.29 -7.65 -14.74
N PHE A 82 26.65 -6.90 -13.83
CA PHE A 82 27.32 -6.35 -12.64
C PHE A 82 27.34 -7.29 -11.43
N SER A 83 26.41 -8.25 -11.33
CA SER A 83 26.29 -9.14 -10.17
C SER A 83 25.76 -10.52 -10.54
N ASP A 84 26.42 -11.58 -10.06
CA ASP A 84 25.98 -12.97 -10.23
C ASP A 84 25.17 -13.50 -9.04
N ASN A 85 24.20 -12.70 -8.56
CA ASN A 85 23.34 -13.14 -7.47
C ASN A 85 22.36 -14.22 -7.95
N LYS A 86 22.36 -15.40 -7.32
CA LYS A 86 21.44 -16.53 -7.56
C LYS A 86 19.96 -16.11 -7.62
N TRP A 87 19.55 -15.17 -6.77
CA TRP A 87 18.16 -14.71 -6.62
C TRP A 87 17.79 -13.54 -7.53
N GLN A 88 18.70 -13.10 -8.40
CA GLN A 88 18.55 -11.91 -9.24
C GLN A 88 17.28 -11.93 -10.09
N LYS A 89 16.94 -13.08 -10.69
CA LYS A 89 15.71 -13.23 -11.51
C LYS A 89 14.46 -12.86 -10.71
N TRP A 90 14.31 -13.36 -9.48
CA TRP A 90 13.19 -13.03 -8.63
C TRP A 90 13.26 -11.60 -8.10
N SER A 91 14.45 -11.14 -7.70
CA SER A 91 14.62 -9.79 -7.16
C SER A 91 14.29 -8.68 -8.17
N ILE A 92 14.59 -8.87 -9.46
CA ILE A 92 14.36 -7.87 -10.50
C ILE A 92 13.03 -8.12 -11.21
N TRP A 93 12.88 -9.27 -11.89
CA TRP A 93 11.67 -9.56 -12.66
C TRP A 93 10.45 -9.76 -11.76
N GLY A 94 10.63 -10.36 -10.58
CA GLY A 94 9.55 -10.49 -9.61
C GLY A 94 9.09 -9.13 -9.07
N SER A 95 10.02 -8.27 -8.67
CA SER A 95 9.68 -6.90 -8.25
C SER A 95 9.02 -6.10 -9.39
N ALA A 96 9.55 -6.19 -10.61
CA ALA A 96 8.98 -5.51 -11.78
C ALA A 96 7.57 -6.01 -12.09
N PHE A 97 7.32 -7.32 -12.00
CA PHE A 97 5.98 -7.88 -12.17
C PHE A 97 5.00 -7.34 -11.11
N ILE A 98 5.40 -7.30 -9.83
CA ILE A 98 4.59 -6.71 -8.76
C ILE A 98 4.30 -5.23 -9.05
N LEU A 99 5.33 -4.44 -9.41
CA LEU A 99 5.17 -3.02 -9.78
C LEU A 99 4.18 -2.81 -10.94
N PHE A 100 4.27 -3.66 -11.97
CA PHE A 100 3.35 -3.62 -13.10
C PHE A 100 1.91 -3.91 -12.68
N ASN A 101 1.70 -4.94 -11.85
CA ASN A 101 0.37 -5.29 -11.36
C ASN A 101 -0.24 -4.19 -10.49
N ILE A 102 0.57 -3.53 -9.64
CA ILE A 102 0.12 -2.37 -8.86
C ILE A 102 -0.34 -1.26 -9.80
N TRP A 103 0.50 -0.88 -10.78
CA TRP A 103 0.14 0.15 -11.75
C TRP A 103 -1.13 -0.23 -12.53
N PHE A 104 -1.25 -1.49 -12.95
CA PHE A 104 -2.43 -1.97 -13.67
C PHE A 104 -3.70 -1.89 -12.81
N GLY A 105 -3.61 -2.26 -11.52
CA GLY A 105 -4.70 -2.11 -10.56
C GLY A 105 -5.13 -0.64 -10.35
N VAL A 106 -4.19 0.30 -10.39
CA VAL A 106 -4.51 1.73 -10.39
C VAL A 106 -5.26 2.11 -11.67
N GLN A 107 -4.83 1.65 -12.84
CA GLN A 107 -5.53 1.92 -14.11
C GLN A 107 -6.93 1.31 -14.16
N VAL A 108 -7.12 0.12 -13.59
CA VAL A 108 -8.46 -0.47 -13.40
C VAL A 108 -9.33 0.45 -12.53
N SER A 109 -8.78 1.01 -11.46
CA SER A 109 -9.51 1.96 -10.61
C SER A 109 -9.91 3.21 -11.40
N VAL A 110 -9.04 3.73 -12.27
CA VAL A 110 -9.38 4.86 -13.16
C VAL A 110 -10.46 4.47 -14.18
N ALA A 111 -10.45 3.23 -14.69
CA ALA A 111 -11.47 2.73 -15.60
C ALA A 111 -12.84 2.62 -14.92
N ILE A 112 -12.88 2.12 -13.67
CA ILE A 112 -14.10 2.09 -12.85
C ILE A 112 -14.61 3.51 -12.59
N ASN A 113 -13.71 4.45 -12.29
CA ASN A 113 -14.10 5.85 -12.12
C ASN A 113 -14.72 6.44 -13.39
N ALA A 114 -14.10 6.22 -14.56
CA ALA A 114 -14.63 6.66 -15.84
C ALA A 114 -16.03 6.07 -16.14
N TRP A 115 -16.32 4.87 -15.65
CA TRP A 115 -17.63 4.23 -15.77
C TRP A 115 -18.71 4.87 -14.88
N TYR A 116 -18.37 5.39 -13.70
CA TYR A 116 -19.36 5.99 -12.79
C TYR A 116 -20.15 7.15 -13.41
N GLY A 117 -19.50 8.02 -14.17
CA GLY A 117 -20.13 9.21 -14.77
C GLY A 117 -21.35 8.85 -15.63
N PRO A 118 -21.14 8.24 -16.80
CA PRO A 118 -22.24 7.94 -17.72
C PRO A 118 -23.29 7.00 -17.12
N PHE A 119 -22.89 6.05 -16.26
CA PHE A 119 -23.84 5.10 -15.68
C PHE A 119 -24.83 5.76 -14.71
N TRP A 120 -24.32 6.58 -13.79
CA TRP A 120 -25.18 7.27 -12.81
C TRP A 120 -25.95 8.44 -13.43
N ASP A 121 -25.39 9.13 -14.43
CA ASP A 121 -26.12 10.14 -15.21
C ASP A 121 -27.31 9.51 -15.95
N MET A 122 -27.10 8.31 -16.51
CA MET A 122 -28.18 7.52 -17.13
C MET A 122 -29.27 7.17 -16.11
N ILE A 123 -28.93 6.70 -14.91
CA ILE A 123 -29.91 6.42 -13.85
C ILE A 123 -30.66 7.69 -13.46
N GLN A 124 -29.95 8.80 -13.22
CA GLN A 124 -30.58 10.08 -12.88
C GLN A 124 -31.59 10.51 -13.95
N LYS A 125 -31.21 10.39 -15.24
CA LYS A 125 -32.10 10.73 -16.35
C LYS A 125 -33.36 9.87 -16.34
N MET A 126 -33.22 8.55 -16.21
CA MET A 126 -34.37 7.63 -16.16
C MET A 126 -35.32 7.94 -14.99
N LEU A 127 -34.78 8.26 -13.81
CA LEU A 127 -35.57 8.63 -12.64
C LEU A 127 -36.29 9.98 -12.81
N SER A 128 -35.68 10.92 -13.53
CA SER A 128 -36.25 12.26 -13.76
C SER A 128 -37.32 12.27 -14.85
N GLU A 129 -37.18 11.41 -15.86
CA GLU A 129 -38.07 11.34 -17.03
C GLU A 129 -39.20 10.29 -16.88
N GLY A 130 -39.32 9.64 -15.73
CA GLY A 130 -40.39 8.67 -15.44
C GLY A 130 -40.16 7.27 -16.01
N GLY A 131 -38.93 6.92 -16.39
CA GLY A 131 -38.54 5.59 -16.86
C GLY A 131 -37.43 5.61 -17.91
N GLY A 132 -37.11 4.45 -18.46
CA GLY A 132 -36.10 4.31 -19.50
C GLY A 132 -35.96 2.87 -20.00
N ASN A 133 -35.02 2.65 -20.91
CA ASN A 133 -34.76 1.33 -21.46
C ASN A 133 -33.91 0.49 -20.48
N ILE A 134 -34.49 -0.59 -19.98
CA ILE A 134 -33.81 -1.53 -19.08
C ILE A 134 -32.53 -2.13 -19.69
N ASN A 135 -32.46 -2.26 -21.01
CA ASN A 135 -31.28 -2.79 -21.69
C ASN A 135 -30.04 -1.91 -21.50
N ASP A 136 -30.20 -0.59 -21.32
CA ASP A 136 -29.07 0.31 -21.10
C ASP A 136 -28.48 0.11 -19.68
N LEU A 137 -29.33 -0.19 -18.69
CA LEU A 137 -28.90 -0.59 -17.34
C LEU A 137 -28.11 -1.89 -17.37
N TYR A 138 -28.58 -2.89 -18.12
CA TYR A 138 -27.85 -4.15 -18.27
C TYR A 138 -26.52 -3.98 -19.00
N LYS A 139 -26.47 -3.20 -20.09
CA LYS A 139 -25.21 -2.90 -20.80
C LYS A 139 -24.21 -2.14 -19.92
N GLY A 140 -24.68 -1.14 -19.18
CA GLY A 140 -23.87 -0.39 -18.22
C GLY A 140 -23.29 -1.33 -17.16
N THR A 141 -24.14 -2.16 -16.56
CA THR A 141 -23.73 -3.14 -15.53
C THR A 141 -22.76 -4.19 -16.09
N LEU A 142 -22.99 -4.69 -17.30
CA LEU A 142 -22.09 -5.63 -17.97
C LEU A 142 -20.72 -5.00 -18.23
N THR A 143 -20.68 -3.72 -18.63
CA THR A 143 -19.41 -3.00 -18.81
C THR A 143 -18.61 -2.96 -17.51
N PHE A 144 -19.26 -2.65 -16.39
CA PHE A 144 -18.63 -2.73 -15.07
C PHE A 144 -18.18 -4.15 -14.74
N LEU A 145 -19.05 -5.16 -14.96
CA LEU A 145 -18.73 -6.56 -14.68
C LEU A 145 -17.49 -7.02 -15.45
N TYR A 146 -17.35 -6.64 -16.73
CA TYR A 146 -16.16 -6.97 -17.51
C TYR A 146 -14.89 -6.31 -16.95
N ILE A 147 -14.95 -5.03 -16.53
CA ILE A 147 -13.83 -4.36 -15.87
C ILE A 147 -13.49 -5.06 -14.53
N ALA A 148 -14.51 -5.40 -13.75
CA ALA A 148 -14.36 -6.06 -12.45
C ALA A 148 -13.78 -7.48 -12.60
N MET A 149 -14.16 -8.24 -13.63
CA MET A 149 -13.57 -9.54 -13.90
C MET A 149 -12.07 -9.43 -14.20
N VAL A 150 -11.66 -8.47 -15.04
CA VAL A 150 -10.23 -8.18 -15.26
C VAL A 150 -9.54 -7.82 -13.95
N ALA A 151 -10.16 -6.96 -13.14
CA ALA A 151 -9.63 -6.57 -11.83
C ALA A 151 -9.38 -7.77 -10.92
N VAL A 152 -10.39 -8.64 -10.77
CA VAL A 152 -10.34 -9.82 -9.88
C VAL A 152 -9.31 -10.82 -10.38
N THR A 153 -9.27 -11.11 -11.69
CA THR A 153 -8.28 -12.03 -12.26
C THR A 153 -6.85 -11.55 -11.97
N PHE A 154 -6.55 -10.27 -12.24
CA PHE A 154 -5.23 -9.71 -11.95
C PHE A 154 -4.92 -9.67 -10.45
N ALA A 155 -5.90 -9.35 -9.61
CA ALA A 155 -5.72 -9.35 -8.16
C ALA A 155 -5.36 -10.74 -7.61
N VAL A 156 -6.01 -11.80 -8.11
CA VAL A 156 -5.71 -13.19 -7.73
C VAL A 156 -4.32 -13.61 -8.19
N ILE A 157 -3.95 -13.30 -9.45
CA ILE A 157 -2.61 -13.57 -9.98
C ILE A 157 -1.55 -12.85 -9.14
N ASN A 158 -1.76 -11.57 -8.83
CA ASN A 158 -0.85 -10.78 -8.03
C ASN A 158 -0.71 -11.35 -6.61
N ALA A 159 -1.82 -11.68 -5.94
CA ALA A 159 -1.79 -12.26 -4.59
C ALA A 159 -1.01 -13.60 -4.56
N PHE A 160 -1.24 -14.46 -5.54
CA PHE A 160 -0.51 -15.72 -5.68
C PHE A 160 0.98 -15.47 -5.92
N PHE A 161 1.32 -14.54 -6.83
CA PHE A 161 2.70 -14.22 -7.16
C PHE A 161 3.45 -13.58 -6.00
N THR A 162 2.85 -12.61 -5.30
CA THR A 162 3.37 -11.99 -4.07
C THR A 162 3.66 -13.06 -3.02
N SER A 163 2.74 -14.01 -2.80
CA SER A 163 2.97 -15.12 -1.85
C SER A 163 4.21 -15.94 -2.22
N HIS A 164 4.41 -16.23 -3.51
CA HIS A 164 5.60 -16.93 -4.01
C HIS A 164 6.85 -16.08 -3.86
N TYR A 165 6.78 -14.79 -4.16
CA TYR A 165 7.88 -13.84 -4.05
C TYR A 165 8.38 -13.74 -2.61
N VAL A 166 7.48 -13.55 -1.65
CA VAL A 166 7.79 -13.53 -0.21
C VAL A 166 8.42 -14.85 0.22
N PHE A 167 7.90 -15.99 -0.25
CA PHE A 167 8.50 -17.28 0.05
C PHE A 167 9.92 -17.42 -0.53
N ARG A 168 10.17 -16.97 -1.77
CA ARG A 168 11.53 -16.98 -2.35
C ARG A 168 12.49 -16.08 -1.57
N TRP A 169 12.04 -14.92 -1.13
CA TRP A 169 12.86 -14.06 -0.28
C TRP A 169 13.16 -14.74 1.06
N ARG A 170 12.16 -15.36 1.68
CA ARG A 170 12.37 -16.17 2.88
C ARG A 170 13.37 -17.31 2.64
N THR A 171 13.28 -18.03 1.52
CA THR A 171 14.25 -19.07 1.16
C THR A 171 15.66 -18.50 1.08
N ALA A 172 15.84 -17.35 0.41
CA ALA A 172 17.14 -16.70 0.28
C ALA A 172 17.72 -16.29 1.65
N MET A 173 16.88 -15.74 2.54
CA MET A 173 17.31 -15.42 3.91
C MET A 173 17.68 -16.67 4.70
N ASN A 174 16.89 -17.74 4.57
CA ASN A 174 17.18 -19.01 5.22
C ASN A 174 18.52 -19.59 4.76
N GLU A 175 18.74 -19.72 3.44
CA GLU A 175 20.00 -20.20 2.85
C GLU A 175 21.19 -19.41 3.43
N TYR A 176 21.14 -18.08 3.36
CA TYR A 176 22.20 -17.19 3.86
C TYR A 176 22.49 -17.39 5.36
N TYR A 177 21.48 -17.52 6.21
CA TYR A 177 21.72 -17.71 7.65
C TYR A 177 22.17 -19.13 7.98
N THR A 178 21.69 -20.15 7.25
CA THR A 178 22.14 -21.53 7.45
C THR A 178 23.58 -21.74 7.01
N GLU A 179 24.04 -21.07 5.95
CA GLU A 179 25.46 -21.08 5.55
C GLU A 179 26.38 -20.50 6.62
N ASN A 180 25.88 -19.56 7.43
CA ASN A 180 26.61 -18.91 8.51
C ASN A 180 26.24 -19.48 9.90
N TRP A 181 25.64 -20.67 9.93
CA TRP A 181 25.06 -21.23 11.15
C TRP A 181 26.07 -21.40 12.29
N GLU A 182 27.30 -21.81 12.00
CA GLU A 182 28.33 -22.01 13.03
C GLU A 182 28.64 -20.73 13.82
N GLN A 183 28.55 -19.56 13.20
CA GLN A 183 28.73 -18.28 13.90
C GLN A 183 27.45 -17.83 14.62
N LEU A 184 26.29 -18.13 14.03
CA LEU A 184 24.99 -17.64 14.50
C LEU A 184 24.35 -18.47 15.61
N ARG A 185 24.66 -19.76 15.71
CA ARG A 185 24.08 -20.72 16.68
C ARG A 185 24.30 -20.33 18.14
N HIS A 186 25.29 -19.48 18.41
CA HIS A 186 25.62 -19.00 19.75
C HIS A 186 24.72 -17.85 20.23
N VAL A 187 23.85 -17.32 19.35
CA VAL A 187 22.88 -16.29 19.71
C VAL A 187 21.65 -16.93 20.34
N GLU A 188 21.22 -16.41 21.48
CA GLU A 188 19.98 -16.82 22.11
C GLU A 188 18.79 -16.67 21.14
N GLY A 189 18.07 -17.77 20.92
CA GLY A 189 16.93 -17.82 20.01
C GLY A 189 17.29 -17.78 18.52
N ALA A 190 18.53 -18.11 18.12
CA ALA A 190 18.96 -18.11 16.71
C ALA A 190 18.02 -18.89 15.77
N SER A 191 17.54 -20.07 16.18
CA SER A 191 16.57 -20.86 15.41
C SER A 191 15.26 -20.11 15.19
N GLN A 192 14.73 -19.46 16.23
CA GLN A 192 13.53 -18.64 16.16
C GLN A 192 13.72 -17.43 15.23
N ARG A 193 14.90 -16.79 15.27
CA ARG A 193 15.22 -15.67 14.36
C ARG A 193 15.16 -16.13 12.90
N ILE A 194 15.78 -17.26 12.59
CA ILE A 194 15.83 -17.79 11.22
C ILE A 194 14.43 -18.24 10.77
N GLN A 195 13.63 -18.86 11.63
CA GLN A 195 12.33 -19.40 11.24
C GLN A 195 11.22 -18.35 11.19
N GLU A 196 11.04 -17.58 12.26
CA GLU A 196 9.89 -16.68 12.46
C GLU A 196 10.18 -15.25 12.00
N ASP A 197 11.30 -14.68 12.45
CA ASP A 197 11.60 -13.27 12.17
C ASP A 197 11.88 -13.04 10.68
N THR A 198 12.51 -13.98 9.98
CA THR A 198 12.74 -13.86 8.52
C THR A 198 11.44 -13.86 7.72
N MET A 199 10.50 -14.74 8.09
CA MET A 199 9.18 -14.83 7.46
C MET A 199 8.43 -13.52 7.67
N ARG A 200 8.29 -13.08 8.92
CA ARG A 200 7.57 -11.84 9.24
C ARG A 200 8.23 -10.63 8.60
N PHE A 201 9.57 -10.58 8.58
CA PHE A 201 10.29 -9.50 7.92
C PHE A 201 9.97 -9.44 6.42
N ALA A 202 10.08 -10.55 5.69
CA ALA A 202 9.83 -10.57 4.25
C ALA A 202 8.38 -10.20 3.93
N THR A 203 7.40 -10.74 4.68
CA THR A 203 5.98 -10.41 4.52
C THR A 203 5.71 -8.94 4.78
N ILE A 204 6.12 -8.41 5.93
CA ILE A 204 5.79 -7.04 6.32
C ILE A 204 6.49 -6.01 5.41
N VAL A 205 7.74 -6.26 5.00
CA VAL A 205 8.45 -5.35 4.08
C VAL A 205 7.78 -5.34 2.71
N GLU A 206 7.32 -6.48 2.23
CA GLU A 206 6.60 -6.57 0.96
C GLU A 206 5.24 -5.86 1.05
N ASP A 207 4.44 -6.16 2.07
CA ASP A 207 3.12 -5.53 2.28
C ASP A 207 3.23 -4.00 2.36
N LEU A 208 4.13 -3.48 3.21
CA LEU A 208 4.35 -2.04 3.36
C LEU A 208 4.92 -1.41 2.09
N GLY A 209 5.84 -2.10 1.41
CA GLY A 209 6.43 -1.63 0.16
C GLY A 209 5.39 -1.50 -0.95
N VAL A 210 4.59 -2.55 -1.15
CA VAL A 210 3.52 -2.61 -2.15
C VAL A 210 2.48 -1.52 -1.89
N GLU A 211 1.99 -1.39 -0.66
CA GLU A 211 0.94 -0.41 -0.35
C GLU A 211 1.47 1.03 -0.41
N LEU A 212 2.74 1.28 -0.05
CA LEU A 212 3.39 2.57 -0.26
C LEU A 212 3.47 2.93 -1.75
N ILE A 213 3.97 2.02 -2.58
CA ILE A 213 4.09 2.23 -4.02
C ILE A 213 2.71 2.46 -4.64
N LYS A 214 1.72 1.65 -4.25
CA LYS A 214 0.33 1.81 -4.68
C LYS A 214 -0.22 3.18 -4.33
N SER A 215 -0.02 3.64 -3.09
CA SER A 215 -0.47 4.98 -2.66
C SER A 215 0.14 6.09 -3.52
N VAL A 216 1.44 6.00 -3.82
CA VAL A 216 2.12 6.96 -4.70
C VAL A 216 1.57 6.88 -6.13
N MET A 217 1.38 5.68 -6.69
CA MET A 217 0.83 5.50 -8.04
C MET A 217 -0.61 6.01 -8.15
N VAL A 218 -1.43 5.79 -7.11
CA VAL A 218 -2.79 6.34 -7.04
C VAL A 218 -2.72 7.87 -7.03
N LEU A 219 -1.84 8.50 -6.26
CA LEU A 219 -1.67 9.95 -6.29
C LEU A 219 -1.27 10.45 -7.68
N ILE A 220 -0.31 9.78 -8.35
CA ILE A 220 0.10 10.14 -9.71
C ILE A 220 -1.08 10.08 -10.69
N ALA A 221 -1.96 9.08 -10.57
CA ALA A 221 -3.09 8.89 -11.48
C ALA A 221 -4.31 9.77 -11.14
N PHE A 222 -4.66 9.91 -9.86
CA PHE A 222 -5.90 10.53 -9.41
C PHE A 222 -5.74 11.99 -8.97
N LEU A 223 -4.56 12.44 -8.56
CA LEU A 223 -4.36 13.83 -8.16
C LEU A 223 -4.55 14.81 -9.33
N PRO A 224 -4.03 14.55 -10.56
CA PRO A 224 -4.32 15.41 -11.71
C PRO A 224 -5.81 15.43 -12.07
N LEU A 225 -6.48 14.28 -11.95
CA LEU A 225 -7.92 14.17 -12.20
C LEU A 225 -8.73 14.96 -11.15
N LEU A 226 -8.33 14.89 -9.88
CA LEU A 226 -8.92 15.68 -8.80
C LEU A 226 -8.70 17.18 -9.04
N PHE A 227 -7.50 17.57 -9.45
CA PHE A 227 -7.15 18.95 -9.74
C PHE A 227 -8.03 19.55 -10.84
N LYS A 228 -8.20 18.82 -11.96
CA LYS A 228 -9.05 19.21 -13.09
C LYS A 228 -10.52 19.29 -12.70
N ILE A 229 -11.05 18.30 -11.98
CA ILE A 229 -12.47 18.29 -11.63
C ILE A 229 -12.78 19.27 -10.49
N SER A 230 -11.81 19.60 -9.63
CA SER A 230 -12.00 20.57 -8.55
C SER A 230 -12.37 21.96 -9.04
N GLU A 231 -12.09 22.31 -10.30
CA GLU A 231 -12.57 23.55 -10.93
C GLU A 231 -14.11 23.65 -10.95
N LYS A 232 -14.80 22.50 -10.98
CA LYS A 232 -16.26 22.40 -10.94
C LYS A 232 -16.83 22.56 -9.52
N VAL A 233 -15.98 22.60 -8.50
CA VAL A 233 -16.36 22.71 -7.08
C VAL A 233 -15.55 23.85 -6.45
N PRO A 234 -15.85 25.13 -6.70
CA PRO A 234 -15.00 26.23 -6.21
C PRO A 234 -15.15 26.49 -4.70
N VAL A 235 -16.24 26.06 -4.07
CA VAL A 235 -16.61 26.41 -2.69
C VAL A 235 -16.47 25.20 -1.77
N LEU A 236 -15.72 25.34 -0.67
CA LEU A 236 -15.74 24.40 0.45
C LEU A 236 -16.76 24.80 1.51
N PRO A 237 -17.38 23.83 2.23
CA PRO A 237 -18.11 24.13 3.44
C PRO A 237 -17.22 24.89 4.44
N VAL A 238 -17.78 25.91 5.09
CA VAL A 238 -17.12 26.74 6.14
C VAL A 238 -15.99 27.64 5.63
N VAL A 239 -15.13 27.19 4.72
CA VAL A 239 -13.94 27.94 4.27
C VAL A 239 -14.25 28.93 3.15
N GLY A 240 -15.24 28.65 2.30
CA GLY A 240 -15.60 29.51 1.16
C GLY A 240 -14.87 29.16 -0.14
N GLU A 241 -14.74 30.12 -1.05
CA GLU A 241 -14.14 29.93 -2.38
C GLU A 241 -12.63 29.78 -2.32
N ILE A 242 -12.12 28.63 -2.79
CA ILE A 242 -10.69 28.33 -2.88
C ILE A 242 -10.42 27.57 -4.18
N LYS A 243 -9.37 27.99 -4.92
CA LYS A 243 -8.90 27.25 -6.10
C LYS A 243 -8.40 25.86 -5.70
N HIS A 244 -8.82 24.84 -6.44
CA HIS A 244 -8.51 23.44 -6.15
C HIS A 244 -8.95 22.99 -4.75
N SER A 245 -10.12 23.47 -4.33
CA SER A 245 -10.82 23.18 -3.07
C SER A 245 -10.70 21.73 -2.60
N LEU A 246 -10.93 20.75 -3.50
CA LEU A 246 -10.97 19.34 -3.18
C LEU A 246 -9.58 18.79 -2.84
N VAL A 247 -8.54 19.31 -3.47
CA VAL A 247 -7.15 18.93 -3.17
C VAL A 247 -6.79 19.37 -1.75
N TRP A 248 -7.11 20.62 -1.41
CA TRP A 248 -6.89 21.15 -0.06
C TRP A 248 -7.69 20.41 1.00
N ALA A 249 -8.96 20.11 0.73
CA ALA A 249 -9.79 19.31 1.62
C ALA A 249 -9.17 17.94 1.92
N ALA A 250 -8.75 17.20 0.88
CA ALA A 250 -8.11 15.89 1.05
C ALA A 250 -6.81 15.96 1.88
N VAL A 251 -5.95 16.95 1.59
CA VAL A 251 -4.66 17.13 2.29
C VAL A 251 -4.88 17.51 3.76
N VAL A 252 -5.71 18.51 4.03
CA VAL A 252 -5.98 18.99 5.40
C VAL A 252 -6.56 17.87 6.25
N TRP A 253 -7.54 17.13 5.72
CA TRP A 253 -8.15 16.01 6.44
C TRP A 253 -7.14 14.92 6.79
N ALA A 254 -6.27 14.53 5.84
CA ALA A 254 -5.23 13.55 6.09
C ALA A 254 -4.20 14.02 7.13
N ILE A 255 -3.80 15.30 7.10
CA ILE A 255 -2.89 15.88 8.11
C ILE A 255 -3.55 15.88 9.50
N VAL A 256 -4.79 16.34 9.60
CA VAL A 256 -5.54 16.38 10.87
C VAL A 256 -5.69 14.98 11.45
N GLY A 257 -6.09 14.01 10.64
CA GLY A 257 -6.16 12.61 11.04
C GLY A 257 -4.83 12.06 11.53
N THR A 258 -3.74 12.38 10.83
CA THR A 258 -2.37 11.98 11.20
C THR A 258 -2.01 12.51 12.57
N ILE A 259 -2.18 13.83 12.78
CA ILE A 259 -1.81 14.50 14.03
C ILE A 259 -2.63 13.93 15.21
N ILE A 260 -3.94 13.77 15.04
CA ILE A 260 -4.82 13.24 16.07
C ILE A 260 -4.38 11.81 16.45
N LEU A 261 -4.17 10.93 15.48
CA LEU A 261 -3.84 9.53 15.75
C LEU A 261 -2.43 9.36 16.30
N MET A 262 -1.46 10.17 15.85
CA MET A 262 -0.13 10.21 16.44
C MET A 262 -0.18 10.67 17.90
N PHE A 263 -0.90 11.74 18.19
CA PHE A 263 -1.02 12.28 19.55
C PHE A 263 -1.65 11.27 20.51
N VAL A 264 -2.72 10.59 20.08
CA VAL A 264 -3.44 9.61 20.89
C VAL A 264 -2.64 8.30 21.03
N GLY A 265 -1.88 7.91 19.99
CA GLY A 265 -1.09 6.67 19.94
C GLY A 265 0.32 6.76 20.56
N GLN A 266 0.83 7.95 20.87
CA GLN A 266 2.23 8.16 21.27
C GLN A 266 2.72 7.30 22.45
N LYS A 267 1.84 6.95 23.41
CA LYS A 267 2.19 6.18 24.61
C LYS A 267 2.19 4.66 24.38
N LEU A 268 1.54 4.16 23.33
CA LEU A 268 1.35 2.72 23.10
C LEU A 268 2.68 1.95 22.96
N PRO A 269 3.70 2.44 22.22
CA PRO A 269 4.97 1.70 22.10
C PRO A 269 5.69 1.50 23.44
N GLY A 270 5.68 2.52 24.30
CA GLY A 270 6.29 2.45 25.63
C GLY A 270 5.56 1.47 26.56
N LEU A 271 4.22 1.45 26.49
CA LEU A 271 3.41 0.48 27.24
C LEU A 271 3.63 -0.96 26.74
N GLN A 272 3.71 -1.16 25.42
CA GLN A 272 3.98 -2.47 24.83
C GLN A 272 5.35 -3.02 25.28
N PHE A 273 6.37 -2.15 25.33
CA PHE A 273 7.69 -2.52 25.84
C PHE A 273 7.64 -2.93 27.32
N ASN A 274 6.91 -2.18 28.16
CA ASN A 274 6.74 -2.53 29.57
C ASN A 274 6.03 -3.87 29.74
N ASN A 275 5.00 -4.16 28.93
CA ASN A 275 4.33 -5.48 28.90
C ASN A 275 5.31 -6.60 28.54
N GLN A 276 6.12 -6.44 27.50
CA GLN A 276 7.13 -7.44 27.11
C GLN A 276 8.14 -7.70 28.24
N LYS A 277 8.54 -6.67 28.99
CA LYS A 277 9.47 -6.80 30.13
C LYS A 277 8.87 -7.64 31.27
N VAL A 278 7.61 -7.39 31.65
CA VAL A 278 6.96 -8.15 32.73
C VAL A 278 6.62 -9.59 32.31
N GLU A 279 6.26 -9.81 31.04
CA GLU A 279 6.09 -11.16 30.50
C GLU A 279 7.40 -11.94 30.45
N ALA A 280 8.49 -11.30 30.03
CA ALA A 280 9.80 -11.95 30.02
C ALA A 280 10.23 -12.37 31.43
N ALA A 281 9.98 -11.54 32.45
CA ALA A 281 10.25 -11.88 33.84
C ALA A 281 9.42 -13.08 34.31
N TYR A 282 8.11 -13.10 34.00
CA TYR A 282 7.23 -14.22 34.33
C TYR A 282 7.67 -15.52 33.63
N ARG A 283 7.93 -15.46 32.32
CA ARG A 283 8.40 -16.60 31.53
C ARG A 283 9.72 -17.15 32.03
N LYS A 284 10.65 -16.27 32.39
CA LYS A 284 11.96 -16.66 32.92
C LYS A 284 11.83 -17.45 34.22
N GLU A 285 10.91 -17.06 35.12
CA GLU A 285 10.68 -17.82 36.35
C GLU A 285 10.07 -19.20 36.09
N LEU A 286 9.15 -19.31 35.12
CA LEU A 286 8.61 -20.60 34.71
C LEU A 286 9.68 -21.53 34.13
N VAL A 287 10.55 -21.03 33.25
CA VAL A 287 11.67 -21.81 32.68
C VAL A 287 12.60 -22.31 33.80
N TYR A 288 12.91 -21.46 34.79
CA TYR A 288 13.68 -21.93 35.94
C TYR A 288 12.99 -23.02 36.76
N GLY A 289 11.65 -23.00 36.82
CA GLY A 289 10.85 -24.06 37.43
C GLY A 289 10.86 -25.38 36.66
N GLU A 290 11.13 -25.37 35.35
CA GLU A 290 11.31 -26.60 34.57
C GLU A 290 12.61 -27.32 34.98
N ASP A 291 13.68 -26.57 35.19
CA ASP A 291 15.01 -27.11 35.49
C ASP A 291 15.29 -27.31 36.99
N HIS A 292 14.61 -26.57 37.87
CA HIS A 292 14.92 -26.55 39.31
C HIS A 292 13.65 -26.74 40.18
N PRO A 293 13.59 -27.78 41.03
CA PRO A 293 12.43 -28.05 41.88
C PRO A 293 12.09 -26.95 42.90
N ASN A 294 13.06 -26.11 43.23
CA ASN A 294 12.92 -25.03 44.23
C ASN A 294 12.53 -23.67 43.61
N ARG A 295 12.24 -23.63 42.31
CA ARG A 295 11.86 -22.42 41.57
C ARG A 295 10.39 -22.46 41.17
N ALA A 296 9.89 -21.36 40.59
CA ALA A 296 8.49 -21.23 40.23
C ALA A 296 7.52 -21.43 41.41
N ASP A 297 7.93 -20.95 42.59
CA ASP A 297 7.08 -20.96 43.79
C ASP A 297 5.74 -20.22 43.53
N PRO A 298 4.60 -20.78 43.96
CA PRO A 298 3.28 -20.21 43.70
C PRO A 298 3.12 -18.74 44.12
N ILE A 299 3.78 -18.29 45.19
CA ILE A 299 3.70 -16.90 45.65
C ILE A 299 4.42 -15.98 44.66
N THR A 300 5.64 -16.37 44.25
CA THR A 300 6.45 -15.62 43.28
C THR A 300 5.75 -15.52 41.92
N LEU A 301 5.20 -16.64 41.43
CA LEU A 301 4.44 -16.65 40.18
C LEU A 301 3.21 -15.75 40.25
N LYS A 302 2.48 -15.76 41.37
CA LYS A 302 1.31 -14.91 41.58
C LYS A 302 1.69 -13.43 41.59
N GLU A 303 2.82 -13.06 42.18
CA GLU A 303 3.32 -11.68 42.18
C GLU A 303 3.73 -11.22 40.76
N LEU A 304 4.52 -12.05 40.06
CA LEU A 304 4.95 -11.77 38.69
C LEU A 304 3.74 -11.63 37.75
N PHE A 305 2.79 -12.55 37.85
CA PHE A 305 1.57 -12.48 37.04
C PHE A 305 0.70 -11.27 37.41
N SER A 306 0.66 -10.85 38.67
CA SER A 306 -0.03 -9.61 39.07
C SER A 306 0.57 -8.39 38.36
N LYS A 307 1.91 -8.31 38.23
CA LYS A 307 2.60 -7.25 37.45
C LYS A 307 2.22 -7.33 35.96
N VAL A 308 2.12 -8.54 35.39
CA VAL A 308 1.63 -8.75 34.02
C VAL A 308 0.22 -8.17 33.88
N ARG A 309 -0.73 -8.55 34.76
CA ARG A 309 -2.11 -8.05 34.72
C ARG A 309 -2.19 -6.52 34.79
N LEU A 310 -1.48 -5.89 35.72
CA LEU A 310 -1.51 -4.42 35.89
C LEU A 310 -1.04 -3.69 34.64
N ASN A 311 0.03 -4.17 34.01
CA ASN A 311 0.56 -3.59 32.78
C ASN A 311 -0.41 -3.81 31.60
N TYR A 312 -1.01 -4.99 31.49
CA TYR A 312 -2.06 -5.27 30.50
C TYR A 312 -3.30 -4.39 30.66
N PHE A 313 -3.83 -4.20 31.88
CA PHE A 313 -4.98 -3.31 32.08
C PHE A 313 -4.66 -1.86 31.68
N ARG A 314 -3.46 -1.37 31.99
CA ARG A 314 -3.02 -0.04 31.54
C ARG A 314 -2.95 0.04 30.02
N LEU A 315 -2.38 -0.99 29.37
CA LEU A 315 -2.30 -1.09 27.92
C LEU A 315 -3.70 -1.14 27.28
N TYR A 316 -4.63 -1.93 27.82
CA TYR A 316 -6.00 -2.05 27.35
C TYR A 316 -6.75 -0.72 27.41
N PHE A 317 -6.61 0.03 28.50
CA PHE A 317 -7.22 1.36 28.60
C PHE A 317 -6.68 2.30 27.52
N HIS A 318 -5.38 2.22 27.20
CA HIS A 318 -4.79 3.06 26.15
C HIS A 318 -5.23 2.65 24.75
N TYR A 319 -5.40 1.34 24.50
CA TYR A 319 -6.01 0.88 23.27
C TYR A 319 -7.49 1.23 23.17
N ALA A 320 -8.24 1.25 24.27
CA ALA A 320 -9.67 1.55 24.26
C ALA A 320 -9.93 2.96 23.72
N TYR A 321 -9.28 3.99 24.27
CA TYR A 321 -9.45 5.35 23.76
C TYR A 321 -8.78 5.55 22.39
N PHE A 322 -7.66 4.88 22.10
CA PHE A 322 -7.05 4.94 20.77
C PHE A 322 -7.99 4.38 19.70
N ASN A 323 -8.57 3.21 19.96
CA ASN A 323 -9.52 2.57 19.06
C ASN A 323 -10.79 3.41 18.93
N LEU A 324 -11.29 4.01 20.02
CA LEU A 324 -12.42 4.94 19.96
C LEU A 324 -12.14 6.07 18.95
N VAL A 325 -11.03 6.79 19.11
CA VAL A 325 -10.65 7.88 18.21
C VAL A 325 -10.43 7.38 16.77
N ALA A 326 -9.72 6.27 16.60
CA ALA A 326 -9.43 5.71 15.28
C ALA A 326 -10.69 5.25 14.53
N ILE A 327 -11.64 4.62 15.23
CA ILE A 327 -12.90 4.16 14.64
C ILE A 327 -13.78 5.37 14.29
N TRP A 328 -13.90 6.35 15.20
CA TRP A 328 -14.66 7.58 14.94
C TRP A 328 -14.08 8.37 13.77
N TYR A 329 -12.76 8.50 13.71
CA TYR A 329 -12.08 9.14 12.58
C TYR A 329 -12.46 8.45 11.27
N LYS A 330 -12.36 7.11 11.19
CA LYS A 330 -12.76 6.35 10.01
C LYS A 330 -14.25 6.52 9.65
N GLN A 331 -15.13 6.62 10.65
CA GLN A 331 -16.56 6.80 10.41
C GLN A 331 -16.88 8.21 9.87
N LEU A 332 -16.23 9.24 10.40
CA LEU A 332 -16.35 10.61 9.90
C LEU A 332 -15.74 10.75 8.50
N ASP A 333 -14.65 10.04 8.25
CA ASP A 333 -13.94 10.00 6.97
C ASP A 333 -14.83 9.50 5.82
N VAL A 334 -15.72 8.52 6.08
CA VAL A 334 -16.74 8.07 5.11
C VAL A 334 -17.71 9.18 4.70
N LEU A 335 -18.09 10.05 5.65
CA LEU A 335 -19.02 11.15 5.39
C LEU A 335 -18.32 12.39 4.83
N TYR A 336 -17.02 12.52 5.05
CA TYR A 336 -16.25 13.72 4.72
C TYR A 336 -16.32 14.07 3.23
N SER A 337 -16.14 13.08 2.36
CA SER A 337 -16.24 13.23 0.89
C SER A 337 -17.58 13.85 0.47
N LEU A 338 -18.68 13.34 1.03
CA LEU A 338 -20.03 13.83 0.74
C LEU A 338 -20.25 15.26 1.28
N VAL A 339 -19.84 15.52 2.52
CA VAL A 339 -19.99 16.84 3.16
C VAL A 339 -19.24 17.92 2.39
N VAL A 340 -18.03 17.63 1.92
CA VAL A 340 -17.22 18.54 1.09
C VAL A 340 -17.95 18.94 -0.19
N LEU A 341 -18.76 18.03 -0.76
CA LEU A 341 -19.51 18.28 -1.99
C LEU A 341 -20.87 18.98 -1.78
N PHE A 342 -21.37 19.11 -0.55
CA PHE A 342 -22.68 19.72 -0.28
C PHE A 342 -22.91 21.09 -0.94
N PRO A 343 -21.97 22.06 -0.90
CA PRO A 343 -22.18 23.35 -1.54
C PRO A 343 -22.40 23.22 -3.06
N ALA A 344 -21.63 22.34 -3.71
CA ALA A 344 -21.71 22.14 -5.14
C ALA A 344 -22.96 21.32 -5.54
N ILE A 345 -23.36 20.34 -4.72
CA ILE A 345 -24.63 19.63 -4.87
C ILE A 345 -25.81 20.60 -4.73
N ALA A 346 -25.81 21.44 -3.69
CA ALA A 346 -26.86 22.42 -3.42
C ALA A 346 -26.98 23.49 -4.51
N SER A 347 -25.91 23.73 -5.29
CA SER A 347 -25.95 24.64 -6.44
C SER A 347 -26.78 24.13 -7.62
N GLY A 348 -27.14 22.83 -7.64
CA GLY A 348 -27.91 22.20 -8.71
C GLY A 348 -27.16 22.03 -10.05
N LYS A 349 -25.88 22.40 -10.12
CA LYS A 349 -25.07 22.35 -11.35
C LYS A 349 -24.34 21.02 -11.58
N MET A 350 -24.48 20.07 -10.66
CA MET A 350 -23.79 18.77 -10.72
C MET A 350 -24.74 17.64 -11.08
N THR A 351 -24.31 16.77 -11.98
CA THR A 351 -24.99 15.52 -12.26
C THR A 351 -24.59 14.44 -11.25
N LEU A 352 -25.44 13.43 -11.07
CA LEU A 352 -25.22 12.31 -10.16
C LEU A 352 -23.96 11.52 -10.53
N GLY A 353 -23.70 11.35 -11.83
CA GLY A 353 -22.46 10.75 -12.34
C GLY A 353 -21.24 11.56 -11.98
N LEU A 354 -21.28 12.88 -12.13
CA LEU A 354 -20.16 13.73 -11.74
C LEU A 354 -19.89 13.65 -10.23
N ILE A 355 -20.95 13.63 -9.39
CA ILE A 355 -20.82 13.47 -7.94
C ILE A 355 -20.11 12.15 -7.61
N ASN A 356 -20.59 11.03 -8.18
CA ASN A 356 -19.99 9.72 -7.94
C ASN A 356 -18.53 9.62 -8.41
N GLN A 357 -18.21 10.23 -9.56
CA GLN A 357 -16.83 10.31 -10.06
C GLN A 357 -15.94 11.08 -9.07
N ILE A 358 -16.38 12.27 -8.65
CA ILE A 358 -15.62 13.11 -7.74
C ILE A 358 -15.40 12.42 -6.39
N SER A 359 -16.46 11.87 -5.80
CA SER A 359 -16.37 11.19 -4.51
C SER A 359 -15.32 10.07 -4.58
N ASN A 360 -15.35 9.25 -5.63
CA ASN A 360 -14.38 8.18 -5.79
C ASN A 360 -12.94 8.69 -6.01
N ILE A 361 -12.72 9.73 -6.81
CA ILE A 361 -11.38 10.32 -6.99
C ILE A 361 -10.86 10.89 -5.68
N PHE A 362 -11.71 11.65 -5.00
CA PHE A 362 -11.40 12.28 -3.73
C PHE A 362 -11.00 11.24 -2.68
N ASP A 363 -11.79 10.17 -2.56
CA ASP A 363 -11.51 9.06 -1.65
C ASP A 363 -10.19 8.38 -1.99
N LYS A 364 -9.88 8.13 -3.27
CA LYS A 364 -8.59 7.53 -3.67
C LYS A 364 -7.39 8.40 -3.30
N VAL A 365 -7.47 9.72 -3.52
CA VAL A 365 -6.42 10.67 -3.15
C VAL A 365 -6.27 10.75 -1.62
N ARG A 366 -7.39 10.88 -0.91
CA ARG A 366 -7.45 10.97 0.55
C ARG A 366 -6.89 9.71 1.23
N GLU A 367 -7.32 8.53 0.81
CA GLU A 367 -6.81 7.23 1.31
C GLU A 367 -5.29 7.13 1.13
N SER A 368 -4.78 7.57 -0.02
CA SER A 368 -3.34 7.53 -0.33
C SER A 368 -2.51 8.45 0.58
N PHE A 369 -3.02 9.63 0.94
CA PHE A 369 -2.37 10.49 1.94
C PHE A 369 -2.37 9.88 3.34
N GLN A 370 -3.34 9.02 3.65
CA GLN A 370 -3.48 8.38 4.97
C GLN A 370 -2.64 7.09 5.14
N TYR A 371 -1.87 6.67 4.13
CA TYR A 371 -1.06 5.45 4.16
C TYR A 371 -0.21 5.30 5.43
N LEU A 372 0.49 6.36 5.86
CA LEU A 372 1.38 6.29 7.02
C LEU A 372 0.62 5.97 8.32
N ILE A 373 -0.60 6.50 8.45
CA ILE A 373 -1.46 6.26 9.59
C ILE A 373 -1.99 4.83 9.56
N SER A 374 -2.52 4.39 8.42
CA SER A 374 -3.14 3.06 8.28
C SER A 374 -2.12 1.95 8.50
N SER A 375 -0.87 2.18 8.09
CA SER A 375 0.26 1.27 8.23
C SER A 375 0.99 1.37 9.57
N TRP A 376 0.61 2.27 10.49
CA TRP A 376 1.38 2.58 11.70
C TRP A 376 1.72 1.36 12.57
N LYS A 377 0.72 0.50 12.85
CA LYS A 377 0.91 -0.72 13.65
C LYS A 377 1.92 -1.67 12.99
N THR A 378 1.79 -1.87 11.68
CA THR A 378 2.64 -2.71 10.86
C THR A 378 4.07 -2.19 10.79
N ILE A 379 4.25 -0.85 10.68
CA ILE A 379 5.57 -0.20 10.73
C ILE A 379 6.26 -0.44 12.07
N ILE A 380 5.53 -0.33 13.19
CA ILE A 380 6.10 -0.62 14.53
C ILE A 380 6.55 -2.08 14.63
N GLU A 381 5.74 -3.01 14.12
CA GLU A 381 6.11 -4.43 14.09
C GLU A 381 7.39 -4.66 13.26
N LEU A 382 7.47 -4.06 12.07
CA LEU A 382 8.66 -4.11 11.22
C LEU A 382 9.90 -3.60 11.96
N LEU A 383 9.80 -2.44 12.62
CA LEU A 383 10.92 -1.85 13.36
C LEU A 383 11.43 -2.79 14.47
N SER A 384 10.52 -3.49 15.14
CA SER A 384 10.86 -4.47 16.17
C SER A 384 11.62 -5.67 15.60
N ILE A 385 11.13 -6.25 14.51
CA ILE A 385 11.77 -7.39 13.82
C ILE A 385 13.13 -6.97 13.24
N TYR A 386 13.17 -5.82 12.57
CA TYR A 386 14.39 -5.27 11.97
C TYR A 386 15.50 -5.08 13.01
N LYS A 387 15.19 -4.54 14.20
CA LYS A 387 16.18 -4.40 15.27
C LYS A 387 16.77 -5.76 15.68
N ARG A 388 15.93 -6.79 15.83
CA ARG A 388 16.36 -8.14 16.23
C ARG A 388 17.23 -8.80 15.15
N LEU A 389 16.79 -8.75 13.90
CA LEU A 389 17.57 -9.30 12.78
C LEU A 389 18.86 -8.51 12.52
N LYS A 390 18.87 -7.18 12.68
CA LYS A 390 20.09 -6.37 12.55
C LYS A 390 21.10 -6.71 13.64
N ALA A 391 20.65 -6.92 14.88
CA ALA A 391 21.51 -7.37 15.97
C ALA A 391 22.08 -8.76 15.67
N PHE A 392 21.23 -9.69 15.20
CA PHE A 392 21.64 -11.03 14.78
C PHE A 392 22.72 -10.99 13.67
N GLU A 393 22.53 -10.15 12.65
CA GLU A 393 23.49 -10.00 11.54
C GLU A 393 24.79 -9.28 11.90
N SER A 394 24.80 -8.51 12.99
CA SER A 394 26.00 -7.76 13.38
C SER A 394 27.17 -8.67 13.75
N ILE A 395 26.88 -9.92 14.13
CA ILE A 395 27.86 -10.95 14.49
C ILE A 395 28.67 -11.40 13.27
N LEU A 396 28.04 -11.45 12.10
CA LEU A 396 28.67 -11.82 10.82
C LEU A 396 29.54 -10.70 10.22
N LYS A 397 29.51 -9.51 10.81
CA LYS A 397 30.27 -8.34 10.33
C LYS A 397 31.55 -8.08 11.12
N LYS A 398 32.05 -9.09 11.84
CA LYS A 398 33.36 -9.04 12.50
C LYS A 398 34.48 -9.41 11.56
#